data_AF-A0A355VV24-F1
#
_entry.id   AF-A0A355VV24-F1
#
_cell.length_a   1.000
_cell.length_b   1.000
_cell.length_c   1.000
_cell.angle_alpha   90.00
_cell.angle_beta   90.00
_cell.angle_gamma   90.00
#
_symmetry.space_group_name_H-M   'P 1'
#
loop_
_entity.id
_entity.type
_entity.pdbx_description
1 polymer ?
#
loop_
_entity_poly.entity_id
_entity_poly.type
_entity_poly.pdbx_seq_one_letter_code
_entity_poly.pdbx_strand_id
1 'polypeptide(L)'
;MGHGICLYRTTKHHKEGWAFCGSKEREDLPNFYINNTDLLLKFIVYFKSMAEDIIDVSDERKLIDITFSEQTAYPKADFHEISTAFKKALEKSRYCLESPKGQFWLTAREIDCLRLKNQGLSAKMIARELDISHRTVESFLDNVKSKSPLSSLNETIKICRQQGLL
;
A
#
# COMPACT_ATOMS: atom_id res chain seq x y z
N MET A 1 7.72 -21.64 -17.45
CA MET A 1 6.65 -20.78 -16.86
C MET A 1 7.28 -19.47 -16.42
N GLY A 2 6.58 -18.33 -16.48
CA GLY A 2 7.05 -17.07 -15.88
C GLY A 2 7.09 -17.16 -14.35
N HIS A 3 7.94 -16.37 -13.71
CA HIS A 3 7.92 -16.22 -12.24
C HIS A 3 6.93 -15.11 -11.87
N GLY A 4 5.92 -15.47 -11.08
CA GLY A 4 4.93 -14.51 -10.59
C GLY A 4 4.26 -14.96 -9.30
N ILE A 5 3.65 -13.99 -8.63
CA ILE A 5 2.81 -14.19 -7.45
C ILE A 5 1.46 -13.51 -7.68
N CYS A 6 0.39 -14.15 -7.25
CA CYS A 6 -0.94 -13.55 -7.21
C CYS A 6 -1.38 -13.39 -5.76
N LEU A 7 -1.71 -12.16 -5.38
CA LEU A 7 -2.28 -11.84 -4.08
C LEU A 7 -3.78 -11.66 -4.25
N TYR A 8 -4.57 -12.22 -3.33
CA TYR A 8 -6.02 -12.16 -3.38
C TYR A 8 -6.59 -11.56 -2.10
N ARG A 9 -7.60 -10.71 -2.25
CA ARG A 9 -8.44 -10.22 -1.15
C ARG A 9 -9.87 -10.59 -1.47
N THR A 10 -10.53 -11.24 -0.52
CA THR A 10 -11.94 -11.60 -0.64
C THR A 10 -12.75 -10.78 0.36
N THR A 11 -13.76 -10.07 -0.13
CA THR A 11 -14.81 -9.46 0.68
C THR A 11 -16.09 -10.29 0.57
N LYS A 12 -17.15 -9.88 1.26
CA LYS A 12 -18.49 -10.50 1.09
C LYS A 12 -19.07 -10.28 -0.31
N HIS A 13 -18.68 -9.20 -0.99
CA HIS A 13 -19.31 -8.74 -2.22
C HIS A 13 -18.46 -8.97 -3.46
N HIS A 14 -17.13 -9.01 -3.32
CA HIS A 14 -16.22 -9.13 -4.45
C HIS A 14 -14.91 -9.82 -4.08
N LYS A 15 -14.17 -10.24 -5.10
CA LYS A 15 -12.79 -10.72 -4.99
C LYS A 15 -11.88 -9.79 -5.78
N GLU A 16 -10.81 -9.33 -5.15
CA GLU A 16 -9.74 -8.57 -5.79
C GLU A 16 -8.52 -9.48 -5.94
N GLY A 17 -7.85 -9.40 -7.08
CA GLY A 17 -6.63 -10.14 -7.38
C GLY A 17 -5.58 -9.21 -7.98
N TRP A 18 -4.34 -9.31 -7.50
CA TRP A 18 -3.20 -8.56 -8.02
C TRP A 18 -2.08 -9.53 -8.40
N ALA A 19 -1.65 -9.47 -9.65
CA ALA A 19 -0.59 -10.30 -10.19
C ALA A 19 0.70 -9.49 -10.35
N PHE A 20 1.78 -9.96 -9.75
CA PHE A 20 3.13 -9.44 -9.95
C PHE A 20 3.92 -10.47 -10.74
N CYS A 21 4.43 -10.08 -11.90
CA CYS A 21 5.13 -10.96 -12.82
C CYS A 21 6.46 -10.34 -13.22
N GLY A 22 7.48 -11.17 -13.40
CA GLY A 22 8.76 -10.73 -13.92
C GLY A 22 9.32 -11.69 -14.97
N SER A 23 10.53 -11.38 -15.41
CA SER A 23 11.23 -12.14 -16.45
C SER A 23 11.47 -13.59 -16.03
N LYS A 24 11.44 -14.51 -17.01
CA LYS A 24 11.75 -15.94 -16.79
C LYS A 24 13.23 -16.15 -16.43
N GLU A 25 14.08 -15.21 -16.80
CA GLU A 25 15.54 -15.25 -16.63
C GLU A 25 15.98 -14.86 -15.22
N ARG A 26 15.03 -14.40 -14.37
CA ARG A 26 15.30 -13.95 -13.01
C ARG A 26 14.81 -14.99 -12.00
N GLU A 27 15.65 -15.99 -11.76
CA GLU A 27 15.36 -17.10 -10.83
C GLU A 27 15.22 -16.66 -9.36
N ASP A 28 15.69 -15.46 -9.01
CA ASP A 28 15.59 -14.87 -7.68
C ASP A 28 14.18 -14.33 -7.36
N LEU A 29 13.33 -14.11 -8.38
CA LEU A 29 12.04 -13.46 -8.22
C LEU A 29 11.05 -14.16 -7.27
N PRO A 30 10.89 -15.51 -7.30
CA PRO A 30 10.00 -16.17 -6.36
C PRO A 30 10.35 -15.87 -4.91
N ASN A 31 11.64 -15.91 -4.57
CA ASN A 31 12.13 -15.59 -3.23
C ASN A 31 11.97 -14.11 -2.91
N PHE A 32 12.24 -13.23 -3.88
CA PHE A 32 11.98 -11.79 -3.73
C PHE A 32 10.52 -11.52 -3.37
N TYR A 33 9.56 -12.09 -4.09
CA TYR A 33 8.14 -11.87 -3.84
C TYR A 33 7.71 -12.34 -2.45
N ILE A 34 8.13 -13.55 -2.06
CA ILE A 34 7.82 -14.11 -0.74
C ILE A 34 8.41 -13.24 0.37
N ASN A 35 9.70 -12.91 0.27
CA ASN A 35 10.43 -12.16 1.30
C ASN A 35 10.02 -10.68 1.38
N ASN A 36 9.37 -10.14 0.35
CA ASN A 36 8.94 -8.74 0.29
C ASN A 36 7.42 -8.61 0.13
N THR A 37 6.64 -9.57 0.67
CA THR A 37 5.18 -9.57 0.55
C THR A 37 4.57 -8.29 1.15
N ASP A 38 5.15 -7.74 2.22
CA ASP A 38 4.71 -6.48 2.83
C ASP A 38 4.89 -5.28 1.89
N LEU A 39 5.98 -5.25 1.12
CA LEU A 39 6.22 -4.25 0.08
C LEU A 39 5.16 -4.34 -1.02
N LEU A 40 4.83 -5.55 -1.47
CA LEU A 40 3.81 -5.77 -2.50
C LEU A 40 2.43 -5.32 -2.01
N LEU A 41 2.07 -5.60 -0.75
CA LEU A 41 0.82 -5.15 -0.14
C LEU A 41 0.75 -3.62 -0.02
N LYS A 42 1.83 -2.97 0.45
CA LYS A 42 1.92 -1.51 0.48
C LYS A 42 1.78 -0.90 -0.92
N PHE A 43 2.39 -1.53 -1.93
CA PHE A 43 2.23 -1.10 -3.31
C PHE A 43 0.78 -1.22 -3.79
N ILE A 44 0.07 -2.30 -3.46
CA ILE A 44 -1.35 -2.44 -3.82
C ILE A 44 -2.17 -1.28 -3.27
N VAL A 45 -2.00 -0.93 -1.99
CA VAL A 45 -2.74 0.17 -1.36
C VAL A 45 -2.37 1.52 -2.00
N TYR A 46 -1.08 1.75 -2.25
CA TYR A 46 -0.61 2.93 -2.96
C TYR A 46 -1.21 3.02 -4.37
N PHE A 47 -1.14 1.93 -5.14
CA PHE A 47 -1.66 1.86 -6.50
C PHE A 47 -3.16 2.15 -6.54
N LYS A 48 -3.96 1.55 -5.65
CA LYS A 48 -5.40 1.85 -5.54
C LYS A 48 -5.65 3.33 -5.27
N SER A 49 -4.85 3.95 -4.40
CA SER A 49 -4.97 5.36 -4.05
C SER A 49 -4.63 6.28 -5.24
N MET A 50 -3.62 5.92 -6.03
CA MET A 50 -3.22 6.70 -7.22
C MET A 50 -4.13 6.46 -8.42
N ALA A 51 -4.73 5.28 -8.51
CA ALA A 51 -5.57 4.87 -9.62
C ALA A 51 -7.06 5.11 -9.38
N GLU A 52 -7.45 5.76 -8.27
CA GLU A 52 -8.85 6.02 -7.91
C GLU A 52 -9.62 6.72 -9.05
N ASP A 53 -9.00 7.68 -9.72
CA ASP A 53 -9.61 8.38 -10.87
C ASP A 53 -9.71 7.51 -12.13
N ILE A 54 -8.85 6.48 -12.25
CA ILE A 54 -8.70 5.64 -13.44
C ILE A 54 -9.55 4.36 -13.32
N ILE A 55 -9.66 3.80 -12.12
CA ILE A 55 -10.35 2.55 -11.82
C ILE A 55 -11.65 2.88 -11.09
N ASP A 56 -12.67 3.21 -11.88
CA ASP A 56 -14.03 3.44 -11.39
C ASP A 56 -14.95 2.37 -11.95
N VAL A 57 -15.31 1.42 -11.10
CA VAL A 57 -16.17 0.28 -11.44
C VAL A 57 -17.64 0.66 -11.63
N SER A 58 -18.03 1.89 -11.29
CA SER A 58 -19.37 2.42 -11.55
C SER A 58 -19.50 3.01 -12.96
N ASP A 59 -18.38 3.37 -13.59
CA ASP A 59 -18.33 3.83 -14.98
C ASP A 59 -18.03 2.66 -15.90
N GLU A 60 -19.07 2.06 -16.47
CA GLU A 60 -18.95 0.92 -17.40
C GLU A 60 -18.01 1.19 -18.58
N ARG A 61 -17.81 2.46 -18.97
CA ARG A 61 -16.89 2.83 -20.07
C ARG A 61 -15.41 2.64 -19.71
N LYS A 62 -15.09 2.61 -18.42
CA LYS A 62 -13.73 2.33 -17.91
C LYS A 62 -13.49 0.84 -17.69
N LEU A 63 -14.53 0.01 -17.80
CA LEU A 63 -14.38 -1.43 -17.74
C LEU A 63 -13.76 -1.93 -19.04
N ILE A 64 -12.66 -2.66 -18.90
CA ILE A 64 -12.03 -3.32 -20.04
C ILE A 64 -12.86 -4.56 -20.38
N ASP A 65 -13.47 -4.57 -21.55
CA ASP A 65 -13.94 -5.81 -22.17
C ASP A 65 -12.70 -6.55 -22.71
N ILE A 66 -12.33 -7.65 -22.04
CA ILE A 66 -11.11 -8.39 -22.35
C ILE A 66 -11.34 -9.24 -23.60
N THR A 67 -11.36 -8.57 -24.76
CA THR A 67 -11.02 -9.20 -26.03
C THR A 67 -9.51 -9.11 -26.15
N PHE A 68 -8.79 -10.20 -25.86
CA PHE A 68 -7.33 -10.25 -25.94
C PHE A 68 -6.85 -9.81 -27.33
N SER A 69 -6.38 -8.56 -27.46
CA SER A 69 -5.60 -8.12 -28.62
C SER A 69 -4.11 -8.24 -28.30
N GLU A 70 -3.33 -8.60 -29.31
CA GLU A 70 -1.94 -9.01 -29.19
C GLU A 70 -1.00 -8.02 -28.48
N GLN A 71 0.08 -8.61 -27.95
CA GLN A 71 1.15 -8.02 -27.17
C GLN A 71 1.69 -6.72 -27.78
N THR A 72 1.45 -5.60 -27.11
CA THR A 72 2.31 -4.44 -27.26
C THR A 72 3.62 -4.70 -26.54
N ALA A 73 4.75 -4.53 -27.22
CA ALA A 73 6.06 -4.54 -26.58
C ALA A 73 6.10 -3.43 -25.52
N TYR A 74 6.20 -3.83 -24.25
CA TYR A 74 6.39 -2.86 -23.17
C TYR A 74 7.77 -2.21 -23.32
N PRO A 75 7.88 -0.88 -23.19
CA PRO A 75 9.18 -0.23 -23.21
C PRO A 75 10.06 -0.84 -22.12
N LYS A 76 11.27 -1.27 -22.49
CA LYS A 76 12.30 -1.66 -21.53
C LYS A 76 12.65 -0.42 -20.73
N ALA A 77 12.12 -0.31 -19.53
CA ALA A 77 12.42 0.78 -18.64
C ALA A 77 13.71 0.48 -17.86
N ASP A 78 14.50 1.52 -17.58
CA ASP A 78 15.71 1.39 -16.76
C ASP A 78 15.31 1.10 -15.31
N PHE A 79 15.67 -0.09 -14.84
CA PHE A 79 15.34 -0.57 -13.50
C PHE A 79 15.87 0.37 -12.39
N HIS A 80 17.05 0.97 -12.59
CA HIS A 80 17.66 1.82 -11.57
C HIS A 80 16.87 3.12 -11.38
N GLU A 81 16.49 3.76 -12.50
CA GLU A 81 15.69 4.98 -12.49
C GLU A 81 14.29 4.74 -11.89
N ILE A 82 13.63 3.64 -12.27
CA ILE A 82 12.33 3.26 -11.72
C ILE A 82 12.42 3.00 -10.22
N SER A 83 13.44 2.27 -9.75
CA SER A 83 13.54 1.90 -8.33
C SER A 83 13.66 3.11 -7.41
N THR A 84 14.41 4.13 -7.85
CA THR A 84 14.63 5.36 -7.08
C THR A 84 13.38 6.24 -7.09
N ALA A 85 12.77 6.43 -8.27
CA ALA A 85 11.53 7.17 -8.41
C ALA A 85 10.40 6.53 -7.58
N PHE A 86 10.31 5.20 -7.60
CA PHE A 86 9.31 4.43 -6.88
C PHE A 86 9.44 4.57 -5.35
N LYS A 87 10.64 4.40 -4.79
CA LYS A 87 10.88 4.59 -3.35
C LYS A 87 10.49 5.98 -2.90
N LYS A 88 10.92 7.00 -3.65
CA LYS A 88 10.61 8.41 -3.38
C LYS A 88 9.11 8.69 -3.45
N ALA A 89 8.40 8.05 -4.38
CA ALA A 89 6.94 8.15 -4.48
C ALA A 89 6.27 7.59 -3.23
N LEU A 90 6.63 6.36 -2.82
CA LEU A 90 6.07 5.72 -1.61
C LEU A 90 6.29 6.54 -0.33
N GLU A 91 7.47 7.14 -0.15
CA GLU A 91 7.79 7.95 1.04
C GLU A 91 6.91 9.19 1.21
N LYS A 92 6.42 9.76 0.09
CA LYS A 92 5.57 10.97 0.11
C LYS A 92 4.09 10.67 -0.11
N SER A 93 3.74 9.40 -0.17
CA SER A 93 2.40 8.96 -0.52
C SER A 93 1.39 9.17 0.61
N ARG A 94 0.14 9.31 0.19
CA ARG A 94 -1.04 9.12 1.03
C ARG A 94 -1.69 7.80 0.63
N TYR A 95 -2.20 7.09 1.64
CA TYR A 95 -2.82 5.80 1.48
C TYR A 95 -4.30 5.94 1.85
N CYS A 96 -5.18 5.65 0.90
CA CYS A 96 -6.61 5.56 1.14
C CYS A 96 -6.92 4.25 1.87
N LEU A 97 -7.58 4.37 3.02
CA LEU A 97 -7.98 3.28 3.89
C LEU A 97 -9.49 3.19 3.93
N GLU A 98 -10.01 2.02 3.56
CA GLU A 98 -11.43 1.69 3.67
C GLU A 98 -11.79 1.17 5.08
N SER A 99 -12.81 1.76 5.73
CA SER A 99 -13.37 1.23 6.97
C SER A 99 -14.90 1.13 6.89
N PRO A 100 -15.55 0.39 7.81
CA PRO A 100 -17.01 0.37 7.90
C PRO A 100 -17.66 1.73 8.14
N LYS A 101 -16.89 2.72 8.63
CA LYS A 101 -17.36 4.10 8.88
C LYS A 101 -17.00 5.08 7.75
N GLY A 102 -16.48 4.58 6.64
CA GLY A 102 -16.06 5.39 5.49
C GLY A 102 -14.56 5.30 5.20
N GLN A 103 -14.14 6.00 4.15
CA GLN A 103 -12.75 6.09 3.71
C GLN A 103 -12.03 7.25 4.40
N PHE A 104 -10.73 7.10 4.57
CA PHE A 104 -9.85 8.15 5.08
C PHE A 104 -8.42 7.97 4.58
N TRP A 105 -7.62 9.04 4.64
CA TRP A 105 -6.25 9.02 4.13
C TRP A 105 -5.22 9.20 5.24
N LEU A 106 -4.20 8.36 5.25
CA LEU A 106 -3.02 8.53 6.09
C LEU A 106 -1.77 8.73 5.23
N THR A 107 -0.85 9.55 5.71
CA THR A 107 0.48 9.73 5.10
C THR A 107 1.41 8.58 5.47
N ALA A 108 2.48 8.38 4.70
CA ALA A 108 3.54 7.43 5.03
C ALA A 108 4.08 7.60 6.47
N ARG A 109 4.31 8.85 6.92
CA ARG A 109 4.82 9.14 8.27
C ARG A 109 3.82 8.81 9.38
N GLU A 110 2.54 9.00 9.13
CA GLU A 110 1.47 8.62 10.06
C GLU A 110 1.40 7.09 10.19
N ILE A 111 1.56 6.35 9.09
CA ILE A 111 1.62 4.89 9.08
C ILE A 111 2.88 4.38 9.80
N ASP A 112 4.04 5.00 9.60
CA ASP A 112 5.27 4.65 10.33
C ASP A 112 5.08 4.78 11.84
N CYS A 113 4.48 5.88 12.30
CA CYS A 113 4.17 6.08 13.71
C CYS A 113 3.17 5.03 14.23
N LEU A 114 2.13 4.71 13.45
CA LEU A 114 1.18 3.65 13.79
C LEU A 114 1.83 2.27 13.87
N ARG A 115 2.77 1.95 12.97
CA ARG A 115 3.51 0.68 12.96
C ARG A 115 4.29 0.49 14.24
N LEU A 116 5.10 1.48 14.61
CA LEU A 116 5.90 1.43 15.82
C LEU A 116 5.02 1.45 17.07
N LYS A 117 3.89 2.16 17.03
CA LYS A 117 2.88 2.11 18.10
C LYS A 117 2.26 0.73 18.24
N ASN A 118 1.94 0.04 17.14
CA ASN A 118 1.43 -1.34 17.12
C ASN A 118 2.45 -2.34 17.69
N GLN A 119 3.76 -2.05 17.60
CA GLN A 119 4.83 -2.81 18.25
C GLN A 119 4.99 -2.50 19.75
N GLY A 120 4.15 -1.62 20.31
CA GLY A 120 4.16 -1.28 21.74
C GLY A 120 5.12 -0.15 22.12
N LEU A 121 5.77 0.51 21.16
CA LEU A 121 6.68 1.61 21.46
C LEU A 121 5.94 2.83 22.00
N SER A 122 6.56 3.49 22.98
CA SER A 122 6.11 4.80 23.46
C SER A 122 6.46 5.90 22.46
N ALA A 123 5.78 7.05 22.49
CA ALA A 123 6.08 8.17 21.60
C ALA A 123 7.56 8.63 21.70
N LYS A 124 8.20 8.50 22.87
CA LYS A 124 9.64 8.79 23.05
C LYS A 124 10.53 7.79 22.34
N MET A 125 10.16 6.52 22.33
CA MET A 125 10.90 5.48 21.60
C MET A 125 10.70 5.63 20.11
N ILE A 126 9.47 5.90 19.66
CA ILE A 126 9.15 6.18 18.25
C ILE A 126 9.95 7.38 17.73
N ALA A 127 10.04 8.45 18.52
CA ALA A 127 10.79 9.65 18.18
C ALA A 127 12.28 9.35 17.93
N ARG A 128 12.89 8.50 18.78
CA ARG A 128 14.26 8.04 18.62
C ARG A 128 14.43 7.16 17.37
N GLU A 129 13.50 6.24 17.14
CA GLU A 129 13.54 5.32 16.01
C GLU A 129 13.41 6.05 14.67
N LEU A 130 12.61 7.12 14.61
CA LEU A 130 12.35 7.88 13.39
C LEU A 130 13.23 9.13 13.25
N ASP A 131 14.13 9.39 14.20
CA ASP A 131 14.96 10.60 14.28
C ASP A 131 14.16 11.91 14.15
N ILE A 132 13.09 12.03 14.92
CA ILE A 132 12.22 13.22 14.98
C ILE A 132 11.89 13.59 16.43
N SER A 133 11.28 14.76 16.65
CA SER A 133 10.89 15.16 18.01
C SER A 133 9.70 14.33 18.54
N HIS A 134 9.65 14.11 19.85
CA HIS A 134 8.50 13.52 20.54
C HIS A 134 7.18 14.21 20.18
N ARG A 135 7.20 15.54 20.16
CA ARG A 135 6.04 16.38 19.83
C ARG A 135 5.57 16.14 18.39
N THR A 136 6.50 15.87 17.46
CA THR A 136 6.18 15.52 16.09
C THR A 136 5.46 14.17 16.01
N VAL A 137 5.91 13.17 16.79
CA VAL A 137 5.22 11.87 16.89
C VAL A 137 3.81 12.03 17.43
N GLU A 138 3.63 12.78 18.52
CA GLU A 138 2.30 13.06 19.09
C GLU A 138 1.39 13.73 18.06
N SER A 139 1.92 14.72 17.34
CA SER A 139 1.18 15.40 16.26
C SER A 139 0.75 14.44 15.17
N PHE A 140 1.62 13.51 14.73
CA PHE A 140 1.23 12.49 13.75
C PHE A 140 0.15 11.55 14.29
N LEU A 141 0.26 11.08 15.53
CA LEU A 141 -0.75 10.20 16.12
C LEU A 141 -2.09 10.91 16.35
N ASP A 142 -2.08 12.20 16.67
CA ASP A 142 -3.31 12.99 16.81
C ASP A 142 -3.92 13.32 15.44
N ASN A 143 -3.11 13.58 14.41
CA ASN A 143 -3.59 13.70 13.04
C ASN A 143 -4.25 12.40 12.56
N VAL A 144 -3.69 11.23 12.89
CA VAL A 144 -4.33 9.94 12.59
C VAL A 144 -5.72 9.87 13.23
N LYS A 145 -5.85 10.22 14.52
CA LYS A 145 -7.15 10.23 15.20
C LYS A 145 -8.13 11.21 14.57
N SER A 146 -7.64 12.38 14.15
CA SER A 146 -8.47 13.42 13.53
C SER A 146 -8.93 13.05 12.12
N LYS A 147 -8.11 12.32 11.36
CA LYS A 147 -8.42 11.92 9.98
C LYS A 147 -9.27 10.66 9.93
N SER A 148 -9.10 9.78 10.91
CA SER A 148 -9.81 8.50 10.97
C SER A 148 -11.24 8.70 11.49
N PRO A 149 -12.27 8.16 10.82
CA PRO A 149 -13.65 8.16 11.33
C PRO A 149 -13.86 7.16 12.49
N LEU A 150 -12.79 6.48 12.93
CA LEU A 150 -12.82 5.42 13.92
C LEU A 150 -12.73 5.98 15.34
N SER A 151 -13.21 5.22 16.32
CA SER A 151 -13.31 5.70 17.70
C SER A 151 -11.99 5.66 18.45
N SER A 152 -11.01 4.92 17.93
CA SER A 152 -9.72 4.75 18.59
C SER A 152 -8.57 4.53 17.61
N LEU A 153 -7.37 4.82 18.10
CA LEU A 153 -6.12 4.51 17.39
C LEU A 153 -5.97 3.00 17.17
N ASN A 154 -6.43 2.18 18.12
CA ASN A 154 -6.38 0.71 18.01
C ASN A 154 -7.28 0.17 16.89
N GLU A 155 -8.48 0.76 16.71
CA GLU A 155 -9.33 0.44 15.55
C GLU A 155 -8.63 0.80 14.24
N THR A 156 -7.94 1.95 14.20
CA THR A 156 -7.20 2.38 13.01
C THR A 156 -6.03 1.43 12.70
N ILE A 157 -5.28 1.00 13.72
CA ILE A 157 -4.23 -0.02 13.58
C ILE A 157 -4.81 -1.33 13.02
N LYS A 158 -5.97 -1.77 13.50
CA LYS A 158 -6.64 -2.98 13.02
C LYS A 158 -6.96 -2.88 11.52
N ILE A 159 -7.54 -1.76 11.07
CA ILE A 159 -7.82 -1.52 9.64
C ILE A 159 -6.53 -1.53 8.82
N CYS A 160 -5.48 -0.85 9.28
CA CYS A 160 -4.20 -0.82 8.57
C CYS A 160 -3.58 -2.22 8.43
N ARG A 161 -3.66 -3.07 9.47
CA ARG A 161 -3.21 -4.48 9.42
C ARG A 161 -4.02 -5.30 8.42
N GLN A 162 -5.36 -5.17 8.45
CA GLN A 162 -6.24 -5.89 7.53
C GLN A 162 -5.99 -5.53 6.06
N GLN A 163 -5.52 -4.31 5.79
CA GLN A 163 -5.19 -3.86 4.45
C GLN A 163 -3.71 -4.06 4.06
N GLY A 164 -2.87 -4.58 4.96
CA GLY A 164 -1.47 -4.94 4.67
C GLY A 164 -0.47 -3.78 4.78
N LEU A 165 -0.79 -2.72 5.52
CA LEU A 165 0.13 -1.59 5.76
C LEU A 165 1.00 -1.78 7.00
N LEU A 166 0.59 -2.62 7.95
CA LEU A 166 1.23 -2.86 9.26
C LEU A 166 1.51 -4.34 9.52
#